data_AF-A0A7J3JG92-F1
#
_entry.id   AF-A0A7J3JG92-F1
#
_cell.length_a   1.000
_cell.length_b   1.000
_cell.length_c   1.000
_cell.angle_alpha   90.00
_cell.angle_beta   90.00
_cell.angle_gamma   90.00
#
_symmetry.space_group_name_H-M   'P 1'
#
loop_
_entity.id
_entity.type
_entity.pdbx_description
1 polymer ?
#
loop_
_entity_poly.entity_id
_entity_poly.type
_entity_poly.pdbx_seq_one_letter_code
_entity_poly.pdbx_strand_id
1 'polypeptide(L)' 'MIIPVRCFTCGKLVGDRWDEFTRRIKTGENASDVLDSLGLKRYCCRRMLLSNVEIIDEVLRFYEEAEKRKEARNFY' A
#
# COMPACT_ATOMS: atom_id res chain seq x y z
N MET A 1 0.93 -4.80 4.28
CA MET A 1 -0.50 -4.61 4.65
C MET A 1 -0.98 -3.36 3.94
N ILE A 2 -2.27 -3.25 3.64
CA ILE A 2 -2.84 -2.12 2.89
C ILE A 2 -2.48 -0.77 3.57
N ILE A 3 -2.29 0.28 2.76
CA ILE A 3 -2.00 1.63 3.27
C ILE A 3 -3.09 2.13 4.23
N PRO A 4 -2.75 2.86 5.31
CA PRO A 4 -3.75 3.50 6.15
C PRO A 4 -4.59 4.51 5.36
N VAL A 5 -5.92 4.47 5.57
CA VAL A 5 -6.88 5.41 4.97
C VAL A 5 -6.56 6.85 5.36
N ARG A 6 -6.20 7.10 6.63
CA ARG A 6 -5.82 8.41 7.16
C ARG A 6 -4.46 8.37 7.83
N CYS A 7 -3.76 9.50 7.82
CA CYS A 7 -2.47 9.62 8.52
C CYS A 7 -2.65 9.50 10.04
N PHE A 8 -1.79 8.70 10.68
CA PHE A 8 -1.79 8.46 12.12
C PHE A 8 -1.56 9.71 12.99
N THR A 9 -0.99 10.78 12.43
CA THR A 9 -0.68 12.00 13.18
C THR A 9 -1.64 13.13 12.84
N CYS A 10 -1.78 13.46 11.55
CA CYS A 10 -2.56 14.62 11.11
C CYS A 10 -4.05 14.29 10.88
N GLY A 11 -4.43 13.00 10.80
CA GLY A 11 -5.79 12.58 10.44
C GLY A 11 -6.21 12.90 8.99
N LYS A 12 -5.34 13.53 8.19
CA LYS A 12 -5.60 13.82 6.77
C LYS A 12 -5.81 12.51 6.00
N LEU A 13 -6.70 12.52 5.02
CA LEU A 13 -6.89 11.42 4.07
C LEU A 13 -5.58 11.21 3.26
N VAL A 14 -5.11 9.96 3.21
CA VAL A 14 -3.88 9.58 2.49
C VAL A 14 -4.12 8.39 1.56
N GLY A 15 -5.04 7.48 1.91
CA GLY A 15 -5.28 6.26 1.13
C GLY A 15 -5.76 6.51 -0.31
N ASP A 16 -6.43 7.63 -0.56
CA ASP A 16 -6.89 8.05 -1.89
C ASP A 16 -5.74 8.35 -2.88
N ARG A 17 -4.55 8.69 -2.36
CA ARG A 17 -3.40 9.12 -3.16
C ARG A 17 -2.38 8.02 -3.42
N TRP A 18 -2.54 6.85 -2.82
CA TRP A 18 -1.55 5.78 -2.88
C TRP A 18 -1.36 5.22 -4.29
N ASP A 19 -2.45 4.90 -4.99
CA ASP A 19 -2.38 4.29 -6.33
C ASP A 19 -1.66 5.20 -7.33
N GLU A 20 -1.93 6.52 -7.24
CA GLU A 20 -1.28 7.52 -8.08
C GLU A 20 0.20 7.68 -7.71
N PHE A 21 0.54 7.73 -6.42
CA PHE A 21 1.91 7.78 -5.94
C PHE A 21 2.71 6.57 -6.46
N THR A 22 2.20 5.35 -6.25
CA THR A 22 2.85 4.11 -6.66
C THR A 22 3.02 4.03 -8.17
N ARG A 23 2.02 4.47 -8.96
CA ARG A 23 2.13 4.51 -10.44
C ARG A 23 3.27 5.45 -10.88
N ARG A 24 3.36 6.66 -10.32
CA ARG A 24 4.38 7.66 -10.70
C ARG A 24 5.79 7.28 -10.24
N ILE A 25 5.91 6.64 -9.06
CA ILE A 25 7.19 6.08 -8.61
C ILE A 25 7.65 4.95 -9.55
N LYS A 26 6.73 4.09 -9.99
CA LYS A 26 7.04 3.01 -10.94
C LYS A 26 7.46 3.53 -12.33
N THR A 27 7.00 4.72 -12.74
CA THR A 27 7.46 5.38 -13.97
C THR A 27 8.81 6.09 -13.82
N GLY A 28 9.39 6.12 -12.61
CA GLY A 28 10.71 6.70 -12.34
C GLY A 28 10.70 8.17 -11.96
N GLU A 29 9.54 8.76 -11.61
CA GLU A 29 9.48 10.12 -11.08
C GLU A 29 10.09 10.21 -9.68
N ASN A 30 10.63 11.40 -9.33
CA ASN A 30 11.17 11.63 -8.01
C ASN A 30 10.05 11.67 -6.95
N ALA A 31 10.23 10.95 -5.85
CA ALA A 31 9.23 10.88 -4.79
C ALA A 31 8.88 12.23 -4.17
N SER A 32 9.83 13.17 -4.09
CA SER A 32 9.54 14.51 -3.54
C SER A 32 8.54 15.27 -4.41
N ASP A 33 8.80 15.33 -5.71
CA ASP A 33 7.98 16.06 -6.67
C ASP A 33 6.57 15.47 -6.76
N VAL A 34 6.46 14.14 -6.71
CA VAL A 34 5.17 13.44 -6.69
C VAL A 34 4.39 13.81 -5.43
N LEU A 35 5.02 13.77 -4.24
CA LEU A 35 4.35 14.12 -2.98
C LEU A 35 3.88 15.59 -2.94
N ASP A 36 4.66 16.48 -3.54
CA ASP A 36 4.32 17.89 -3.70
C ASP A 36 3.14 18.07 -4.66
N SER A 37 3.13 17.36 -5.79
CA SER A 37 2.01 17.38 -6.74
C SER A 37 0.70 16.84 -6.16
N LEU A 38 0.78 15.85 -5.26
CA LEU A 38 -0.37 15.26 -4.54
C LEU A 38 -0.89 16.15 -3.40
N GLY A 39 -0.26 17.30 -3.15
CA GLY A 39 -0.68 18.27 -2.13
C GLY A 39 -0.38 17.85 -0.70
N LEU A 40 0.62 16.98 -0.48
CA LEU A 40 1.03 16.52 0.84
C LEU A 40 2.14 17.39 1.40
N LYS A 41 1.77 18.51 2.03
CA LYS A 41 2.75 19.49 2.57
C LYS A 41 3.40 19.07 3.89
N ARG A 42 2.69 18.34 4.75
CA ARG A 42 3.18 17.97 6.09
C ARG A 42 3.98 16.66 6.04
N TYR A 43 5.16 16.66 6.68
CA TYR A 43 6.03 15.48 6.76
C TYR A 43 5.32 14.25 7.34
N CYS A 44 4.42 14.46 8.31
CA CYS A 44 3.70 13.37 8.97
C CYS A 44 2.74 12.63 8.03
N CYS A 45 2.15 13.33 7.05
CA CYS A 45 1.31 12.72 6.05
C CYS A 45 2.18 12.15 4.88
N ARG A 46 3.36 12.74 4.58
CA ARG A 46 4.34 12.20 3.59
C ARG A 46 4.94 10.85 4.01
N ARG A 47 5.32 10.69 5.27
CA ARG A 47 5.90 9.42 5.78
C ARG A 47 4.98 8.22 5.63
N MET A 48 3.65 8.46 5.57
CA MET A 48 2.67 7.40 5.39
C MET A 48 2.75 6.76 4.01
N LEU A 49 3.11 7.53 2.96
CA LEU A 49 3.32 6.99 1.62
C LEU A 49 4.76 6.45 1.47
N LEU A 50 5.76 7.22 1.92
CA LEU A 50 7.17 6.85 1.71
C LEU A 50 7.57 5.54 2.39
N SER A 51 7.01 5.23 3.56
CA SER A 51 7.38 4.05 4.35
C SER A 51 6.35 2.93 4.27
N ASN A 52 5.34 3.03 3.40
CA ASN A 52 4.35 1.97 3.24
C ASN A 52 4.90 0.83 2.38
N VAL A 53 4.62 -0.40 2.79
CA VAL A 53 4.93 -1.62 2.04
C VAL A 53 3.68 -2.50 1.97
N GLU A 54 3.24 -2.80 0.75
CA GLU A 54 2.06 -3.62 0.47
C GLU A 54 2.36 -5.11 0.51
N ILE A 55 2.46 -5.65 1.73
CA ILE A 55 2.65 -7.10 1.97
C ILE A 55 1.36 -7.92 1.74
N ILE A 56 0.23 -7.30 1.37
CA ILE A 56 -1.06 -8.02 1.28
C ILE A 56 -1.04 -9.09 0.19
N ASP A 57 -0.40 -8.81 -0.95
CA ASP A 57 -0.32 -9.75 -2.08
C ASP A 57 0.52 -10.99 -1.77
N GLU A 58 1.54 -10.85 -0.93
CA GLU A 58 2.31 -11.99 -0.43
C GLU A 58 1.46 -12.87 0.49
N VAL A 59 0.75 -12.25 1.42
CA VAL A 59 -0.09 -12.96 2.38
C VAL A 59 -1.26 -13.68 1.70
N LEU A 60 -1.91 -13.06 0.71
CA LEU A 60 -3.00 -13.68 -0.04
C LEU A 60 -2.57 -14.99 -0.72
N ARG A 61 -1.38 -15.00 -1.36
CA ARG A 61 -0.83 -16.21 -1.99
C ARG A 61 -0.67 -17.38 -1.01
N PHE A 62 -0.24 -17.10 0.23
CA PHE A 62 -0.14 -18.14 1.26
C PHE A 62 -1.50 -18.74 1.64
N TYR A 63 -2.55 -17.92 1.74
CA TYR A 63 -3.90 -18.41 2.06
C TYR A 63 -4.50 -19.23 0.92
N GLU A 64 -4.33 -18.80 -0.33
CA GLU A 64 -4.79 -19.55 -1.51
C GLU A 64 -4.13 -20.93 -1.60
N GLU A 65 -2.82 -21.04 -1.32
CA GLU A 65 -2.13 -22.33 -1.27
C GLU A 65 -2.62 -23.21 -0.11
N ALA A 66 -2.91 -22.61 1.04
CA ALA A 66 -3.42 -23.33 2.20
C ALA A 66 -4.83 -23.91 1.93
N GLU A 67 -5.70 -23.16 1.24
CA GLU A 67 -7.02 -23.63 0.80
C GLU A 67 -6.91 -24.78 -0.19
N LYS A 68 -6.09 -24.64 -1.25
CA LYS A 68 -5.85 -25.72 -2.22
C LYS A 68 -5.38 -27.02 -1.55
N ARG A 69 -4.50 -26.92 -0.53
CA ARG A 69 -4.04 -28.08 0.25
C ARG A 69 -5.15 -28.68 1.13
N LYS A 70 -6.11 -27.89 1.63
CA LYS A 70 -7.27 -28.40 2.39
C LYS A 70 -8.23 -29.13 1.45
N GLU A 71 -8.53 -28.56 0.30
CA GLU A 71 -9.39 -29.18 -0.72
C GLU A 71 -8.81 -30.51 -1.20
N ALA A 72 -7.51 -30.55 -1.51
CA ALA A 72 -6.83 -31.78 -1.90
C ALA A 72 -6.85 -32.88 -0.81
N ARG A 73 -6.90 -32.50 0.47
CA ARG A 73 -7.00 -33.45 1.60
C ARG A 73 -8.43 -33.94 1.85
N ASN A 74 -9.45 -33.12 1.57
CA ASN A 74 -10.85 -33.49 1.75
C ASN A 74 -11.40 -34.40 0.63
N PHE A 75 -10.64 -34.58 -0.45
CA PHE A 75 -11.01 -35.44 -1.58
C PHE A 75 -10.65 -36.92 -1.36
N TYR A 76 -10.16 -37.30 -0.19
CA TYR A 76 -9.80 -38.67 0.22
C TYR A 76 -10.63 -39.13 1.43
#